data_AF-A0AAU1PJA0-F1
#
_entry.id   AF-A0AAU1PJA0-F1
#
_cell.length_a   1.000
_cell.length_b   1.000
_cell.length_c   1.000
_cell.angle_alpha   90.00
_cell.angle_beta   90.00
_cell.angle_gamma   90.00
#
_symmetry.space_group_name_H-M   'P 1'
#
loop_
_entity.id
_entity.type
_entity.pdbx_description
1 polymer ?
#
loop_
_entity_poly.entity_id
_entity_poly.type
_entity_poly.pdbx_seq_one_letter_code
_entity_poly.pdbx_strand_id
1 'polypeptide(L)'
;MSTTEIPRGDSGPRYVRLQAELVLEVSGAAELRSAALARIGADTAMPARERGHAEAAVGSDESEALAYLVDPADLITRVPGVELVQASWSCAHTEYDPDEEWNPDADDSDDDSDDDSDDDPDEDDPELDDLDSDERSERTRLNAEGWRP
;
A
#
# COMPACT_ATOMS: atom_id res chain seq x y z
N MET A 1 2.92 -9.95 -23.40
CA MET A 1 2.47 -8.59 -23.04
C MET A 1 3.25 -7.60 -23.87
N SER A 2 2.59 -6.71 -24.62
CA SER A 2 3.28 -5.77 -25.49
C SER A 2 3.83 -4.60 -24.68
N THR A 3 5.15 -4.50 -24.59
CA THR A 3 5.84 -3.26 -24.18
C THR A 3 5.34 -2.14 -25.08
N THR A 4 4.61 -1.19 -24.50
CA THR A 4 4.22 0.03 -25.22
C THR A 4 5.48 0.87 -25.34
N GLU A 5 6.14 0.81 -26.49
CA GLU A 5 7.19 1.77 -26.85
C GLU A 5 6.59 3.18 -26.83
N ILE A 6 6.97 3.99 -25.84
CA ILE A 6 6.61 5.41 -25.77
C ILE A 6 7.40 6.12 -26.88
N PRO A 7 6.74 6.68 -27.92
CA PRO A 7 7.45 7.26 -29.04
C PRO A 7 8.20 8.51 -28.59
N ARG A 8 9.54 8.45 -28.59
CA ARG A 8 10.39 9.64 -28.41
C ARG A 8 10.47 10.40 -29.73
N GLY A 9 9.44 11.19 -30.02
CA GLY A 9 9.40 12.11 -31.16
C GLY A 9 9.46 13.56 -30.71
N ASP A 10 10.16 14.41 -31.47
CA ASP A 10 10.30 15.86 -31.24
C ASP A 10 8.99 16.67 -31.37
N SER A 11 7.81 16.04 -31.35
CA SER A 11 6.52 16.69 -31.58
C SER A 11 5.35 16.13 -30.75
N GLY A 12 5.60 15.29 -29.74
CA GLY A 12 4.58 14.76 -28.83
C GLY A 12 4.88 15.06 -27.35
N PRO A 13 3.89 14.90 -26.45
CA PRO A 13 4.11 15.10 -25.02
C PRO A 13 5.22 14.15 -24.52
N ARG A 14 6.17 14.71 -23.77
CA ARG A 14 7.29 13.96 -23.18
C ARG A 14 6.94 13.64 -21.73
N TYR A 15 6.80 12.36 -21.41
CA TYR A 15 6.52 11.89 -20.05
C TYR A 15 7.79 11.39 -19.38
N VAL A 16 7.97 11.78 -18.12
CA VAL A 16 9.08 11.32 -17.25
C VAL A 16 8.44 10.81 -15.97
N ARG A 17 8.79 9.58 -15.56
CA ARG A 17 8.41 9.03 -14.26
C ARG A 17 9.48 9.42 -13.24
N LEU A 18 9.07 10.12 -12.19
CA LEU A 18 9.92 10.40 -11.04
C LEU A 18 9.54 9.42 -9.93
N GLN A 19 10.51 8.66 -9.40
CA GLN A 19 10.37 7.85 -8.20
C GLN A 19 11.09 8.58 -7.05
N ALA A 20 10.44 8.66 -5.89
CA ALA A 20 10.98 9.30 -4.71
C ALA A 20 10.48 8.57 -3.45
N GLU A 21 11.41 8.26 -2.56
CA GLU A 21 11.15 7.71 -1.24
C GLU A 21 11.66 8.72 -0.20
N LEU A 22 10.90 8.93 0.87
CA LEU A 22 11.14 10.00 1.84
C LEU A 22 10.93 9.46 3.25
N VAL A 23 11.94 9.62 4.11
CA VAL A 23 11.88 9.35 5.54
C VAL A 23 12.15 10.67 6.24
N LEU A 24 11.27 11.00 7.17
CA LEU A 24 11.20 12.31 7.79
C LEU A 24 11.16 12.15 9.31
N GLU A 25 12.06 12.82 10.00
CA GLU A 25 12.00 12.90 11.45
C GLU A 25 10.87 13.87 11.86
N VAL A 26 9.92 13.38 12.66
CA VAL A 26 8.85 14.20 13.24
C VAL A 26 9.24 14.63 14.65
N SER A 27 9.89 15.79 14.78
CA SER A 27 10.27 16.34 16.09
C SER A 27 9.10 16.99 16.86
N GLY A 28 7.95 17.21 16.21
CA GLY A 28 6.79 17.94 16.75
C GLY A 28 5.46 17.32 16.35
N ALA A 29 5.16 16.15 16.90
CA ALA A 29 3.96 15.37 16.59
C ALA A 29 2.65 16.13 16.88
N ALA A 30 2.55 16.79 18.04
CA ALA A 30 1.34 17.50 18.44
C ALA A 30 1.07 18.71 17.55
N GLU A 31 2.13 19.43 17.17
CA GLU A 31 2.08 20.56 16.24
C GLU A 31 1.64 20.11 14.85
N LEU A 32 2.19 18.99 14.36
CA LEU A 32 1.83 18.42 13.07
C LEU A 32 0.34 18.04 13.01
N ARG A 33 -0.15 17.27 13.99
CA ARG A 33 -1.57 16.89 14.10
C ARG A 33 -2.48 18.13 14.22
N SER A 34 -2.07 19.13 15.00
CA SER A 34 -2.82 20.38 15.15
C SER A 34 -2.91 21.16 13.83
N ALA A 35 -1.84 21.18 13.03
CA ALA A 35 -1.84 21.82 11.72
C ALA A 35 -2.79 21.10 10.74
N ALA A 36 -2.79 19.76 10.74
CA ALA A 36 -3.71 18.98 9.92
C ALA A 36 -5.17 19.24 10.30
N LEU A 37 -5.51 19.18 11.60
CA LEU A 37 -6.85 19.51 12.11
C LEU A 37 -7.29 20.93 11.74
N ALA A 38 -6.39 21.92 11.84
CA ALA A 38 -6.69 23.28 11.46
C ALA A 38 -7.02 23.41 9.96
N ARG A 39 -6.30 22.66 9.10
CA ARG A 39 -6.56 22.66 7.65
C ARG A 39 -7.89 21.97 7.33
N ILE A 40 -8.19 20.83 7.95
CA ILE A 40 -9.48 20.13 7.81
C ILE A 40 -10.65 21.03 8.25
N GLY A 41 -10.50 21.72 9.38
CA GLY A 41 -11.52 22.63 9.89
C GLY A 41 -11.76 23.85 8.99
N ALA A 42 -10.72 24.29 8.27
CA ALA A 42 -10.81 25.41 7.31
C ALA A 42 -11.38 25.00 5.94
N ASP A 43 -11.37 23.71 5.59
CA ASP A 43 -11.93 23.23 4.34
C ASP A 43 -13.47 23.21 4.39
N THR A 44 -14.10 24.26 3.87
CA THR A 44 -15.56 24.37 3.80
C THR A 44 -16.20 23.51 2.71
N ALA A 45 -15.42 23.00 1.75
CA ALA A 45 -15.93 22.16 0.67
C ALA A 45 -16.11 20.70 1.14
N MET A 46 -15.39 20.29 2.17
CA MET A 46 -15.46 18.94 2.72
C MET A 46 -16.82 18.66 3.43
N PRO A 47 -17.55 17.59 3.04
CA PRO A 47 -18.77 17.15 3.73
C PRO A 47 -18.51 16.79 5.20
N ALA A 48 -19.51 16.99 6.07
CA ALA A 48 -19.36 16.79 7.52
C ALA A 48 -18.93 15.36 7.92
N ARG A 49 -19.46 14.34 7.24
CA ARG A 49 -19.08 12.93 7.50
C ARG A 49 -17.62 12.66 7.13
N GLU A 50 -17.18 13.17 5.99
CA GLU A 50 -15.81 13.05 5.51
C GLU A 50 -14.85 13.79 6.44
N ARG A 51 -15.21 15.01 6.85
CA ARG A 51 -14.47 15.80 7.83
C ARG A 51 -14.23 15.05 9.13
N GLY A 52 -15.28 14.47 9.73
CA GLY A 52 -15.14 13.71 10.97
C GLY A 52 -14.23 12.48 10.83
N HIS A 53 -14.20 11.84 9.65
CA HIS A 53 -13.28 10.74 9.37
C HIS A 53 -11.84 11.23 9.24
N ALA A 54 -11.61 12.30 8.48
CA ALA A 54 -10.30 12.92 8.34
C ALA A 54 -9.76 13.42 9.68
N GLU A 55 -10.57 14.11 10.49
CA GLU A 55 -10.20 14.58 11.83
C GLU A 55 -9.79 13.42 12.75
N ALA A 56 -10.53 12.31 12.70
CA ALA A 56 -10.20 11.12 13.47
C ALA A 56 -8.88 10.47 13.02
N ALA A 57 -8.65 10.39 11.70
CA ALA A 57 -7.43 9.82 11.14
C ALA A 57 -6.19 10.64 11.54
N VAL A 58 -6.15 11.93 11.20
CA VAL A 58 -5.00 12.80 11.50
C VAL A 58 -4.80 13.02 13.00
N GLY A 59 -5.88 12.90 13.78
CA GLY A 59 -5.80 12.99 15.24
C GLY A 59 -5.15 11.77 15.88
N SER A 60 -5.20 10.61 15.21
CA SER A 60 -4.71 9.34 15.74
C SER A 60 -3.22 9.12 15.49
N ASP A 61 -2.69 9.58 14.34
CA ASP A 61 -1.36 9.20 13.85
C ASP A 61 -0.63 10.36 13.12
N GLU A 62 0.68 10.51 13.34
CA GLU A 62 1.54 11.51 12.68
C GLU A 62 1.65 11.30 11.17
N SER A 63 1.70 10.04 10.71
CA SER A 63 1.75 9.70 9.29
C SER A 63 0.47 10.10 8.57
N GLU A 64 -0.70 9.91 9.20
CA GLU A 64 -1.98 10.38 8.69
C GLU A 64 -2.04 11.91 8.63
N ALA A 65 -1.56 12.58 9.68
CA ALA A 65 -1.46 14.04 9.69
C ALA A 65 -0.53 14.55 8.59
N LEU A 66 0.60 13.89 8.36
CA LEU A 66 1.55 14.25 7.29
C LEU A 66 0.96 14.00 5.91
N ALA A 67 0.30 12.86 5.71
CA ALA A 67 -0.40 12.50 4.47
C ALA A 67 -1.48 13.53 4.11
N TYR A 68 -2.16 14.09 5.11
CA TYR A 68 -3.16 15.13 4.88
C TYR A 68 -2.55 16.49 4.52
N LEU A 69 -1.35 16.79 5.04
CA LEU A 69 -0.72 18.10 4.90
C LEU A 69 0.12 18.24 3.63
N VAL A 70 0.72 17.16 3.15
CA VAL A 70 1.54 17.18 1.95
C VAL A 70 0.65 17.00 0.72
N ASP A 71 0.82 17.87 -0.27
CA ASP A 71 0.22 17.70 -1.60
C ASP A 71 1.36 17.48 -2.60
N PRO A 72 1.47 16.29 -3.23
CA PRO A 72 2.53 16.02 -4.19
C PRO A 72 2.47 16.93 -5.43
N ALA A 73 1.31 17.47 -5.78
CA ALA A 73 1.20 18.47 -6.85
C ALA A 73 1.93 19.77 -6.45
N ASP A 74 1.71 20.26 -5.23
CA ASP A 74 2.36 21.47 -4.72
C ASP A 74 3.90 21.34 -4.65
N LEU A 75 4.42 20.11 -4.49
CA LEU A 75 5.86 19.85 -4.52
C LEU A 75 6.46 20.07 -5.92
N ILE A 76 5.76 19.67 -6.98
CA ILE A 76 6.26 19.69 -8.36
C ILE A 76 5.87 20.98 -9.11
N THR A 77 4.79 21.67 -8.72
CA THR A 77 4.29 22.88 -9.41
C THR A 77 5.32 24.01 -9.56
N ARG A 78 6.37 24.02 -8.74
CA ARG A 78 7.45 25.03 -8.78
C ARG A 78 8.54 24.70 -9.81
N VAL A 79 8.52 23.53 -10.44
CA VAL A 79 9.49 23.11 -11.46
C VAL A 79 9.11 23.68 -12.83
N PRO A 80 9.94 24.53 -13.46
CA PRO A 80 9.60 25.15 -14.75
C PRO A 80 9.34 24.12 -15.86
N GLY A 81 8.22 24.27 -16.56
CA GLY A 81 7.88 23.44 -17.74
C GLY A 81 7.38 22.03 -17.39
N VAL A 82 7.03 21.77 -16.13
CA VAL A 82 6.48 20.48 -15.68
C VAL A 82 5.01 20.65 -15.30
N GLU A 83 4.17 19.73 -15.77
CA GLU A 83 2.79 19.58 -15.38
C GLU A 83 2.60 18.16 -14.81
N LEU A 84 2.01 18.05 -13.62
CA LEU A 84 1.75 16.75 -13.00
C LEU A 84 0.53 16.09 -13.66
N VAL A 85 0.72 14.93 -14.28
CA VAL A 85 -0.36 14.15 -14.91
C VAL A 85 -0.97 13.14 -13.93
N GLN A 86 -0.13 12.51 -13.11
CA GLN A 86 -0.52 11.51 -12.14
C GLN A 86 0.48 11.53 -10.98
N ALA A 87 -0.02 11.38 -9.76
CA ALA A 87 0.77 11.08 -8.58
C ALA A 87 0.11 9.94 -7.79
N SER A 88 0.93 9.06 -7.25
CA SER A 88 0.55 8.10 -6.22
C SER A 88 1.59 8.19 -5.12
N TRP A 89 1.15 8.12 -3.87
CA TRP A 89 1.99 8.21 -2.70
C TRP A 89 1.25 7.61 -1.51
N SER A 90 2.00 7.12 -0.54
CA SER A 90 1.53 6.65 0.75
C SER A 90 2.40 7.28 1.83
N CYS A 91 1.86 7.34 3.05
CA CYS A 91 2.62 7.73 4.21
C CYS A 91 2.39 6.65 5.28
N ALA A 92 3.47 6.23 5.93
CA ALA A 92 3.43 5.25 6.99
C ALA A 92 4.53 5.57 7.99
N HIS A 93 4.38 5.04 9.20
CA HIS A 93 5.46 5.05 10.18
C HIS A 93 6.57 4.10 9.72
N THR A 94 7.82 4.49 9.95
CA THR A 94 8.98 3.63 9.71
C THR A 94 10.09 3.95 10.72
N GLU A 95 10.96 2.97 10.94
CA GLU A 95 12.19 3.16 11.71
C GLU A 95 13.29 3.69 10.78
N TYR A 96 14.19 4.52 11.31
CA TYR A 96 15.32 5.06 10.55
C TYR A 96 16.63 4.72 11.24
N ASP A 97 17.48 3.97 10.55
CA ASP A 97 18.87 3.71 10.93
C ASP A 97 19.82 4.50 10.01
N PRO A 98 20.57 5.49 10.53
CA PRO A 98 21.51 6.27 9.71
C PRO A 98 22.72 5.45 9.22
N ASP A 99 23.01 4.31 9.83
CA ASP A 99 24.11 3.43 9.43
C ASP A 99 23.68 2.38 8.38
N GLU A 100 22.36 2.27 8.11
CA GLU A 100 21.81 1.39 7.08
C GLU A 100 21.93 2.02 5.67
N GLU A 101 22.33 1.21 4.69
CA GLU A 101 22.39 1.64 3.29
C GLU A 101 20.98 1.66 2.69
N TRP A 102 20.48 2.87 2.45
CA TRP A 102 19.19 3.05 1.80
C TRP A 102 19.21 2.54 0.35
N ASN A 103 18.40 1.53 0.04
CA ASN A 103 18.17 1.07 -1.34
C ASN A 103 16.68 1.20 -1.73
N PRO A 104 16.27 2.28 -2.43
CA PRO A 104 14.87 2.52 -2.79
C PRO A 104 14.36 1.59 -3.90
N ASP A 105 15.24 0.81 -4.53
CA ASP A 105 14.90 -0.16 -5.57
C ASP A 105 14.86 -1.61 -5.03
N ALA A 106 15.10 -1.84 -3.73
CA ALA A 106 15.14 -3.18 -3.13
C ALA A 106 13.76 -3.85 -3.00
N ASP A 107 12.69 -3.08 -2.85
CA ASP A 107 11.32 -3.57 -2.61
C ASP A 107 10.56 -3.92 -3.91
N ASP A 108 11.09 -3.53 -5.08
CA ASP A 108 10.52 -3.84 -6.40
C ASP A 108 11.02 -5.20 -6.95
N SER A 109 11.91 -5.91 -6.23
CA SER A 109 12.26 -7.29 -6.56
C SER A 109 11.32 -8.25 -5.82
N ASP A 110 10.28 -8.71 -6.52
CA ASP A 110 9.49 -9.88 -6.14
C ASP A 110 10.43 -11.08 -5.88
N ASP A 111 10.88 -11.28 -4.64
CA ASP A 111 11.53 -12.51 -4.20
C ASP A 111 10.46 -13.56 -3.87
N ASP A 112 9.58 -13.84 -4.83
CA ASP A 112 8.76 -15.06 -4.88
C ASP A 112 9.62 -16.20 -5.45
N SER A 113 10.77 -16.44 -4.84
CA SER A 113 11.45 -17.73 -4.95
C SER A 113 10.86 -18.66 -3.88
N ASP A 114 9.61 -19.09 -4.08
CA ASP A 114 9.12 -20.35 -3.50
C ASP A 114 10.02 -21.47 -4.07
N ASP A 115 11.15 -21.70 -3.41
CA ASP A 115 12.00 -22.85 -3.64
C ASP A 115 11.25 -24.09 -3.13
N ASP A 116 10.47 -24.69 -4.04
CA ASP A 116 10.06 -26.08 -4.05
C ASP A 116 11.28 -26.97 -3.76
N SER A 117 11.55 -27.22 -2.48
CA SER A 117 12.54 -28.19 -2.03
C SER A 117 11.86 -29.29 -1.20
N ASP A 118 11.37 -30.28 -1.94
CA ASP A 118 11.32 -31.72 -1.59
C ASP A 118 10.73 -32.11 -0.23
N ASP A 119 9.39 -32.25 -0.18
CA ASP A 119 8.76 -33.25 0.72
C ASP A 119 8.88 -34.61 0.00
N ASP A 120 9.96 -35.32 0.29
CA ASP A 120 10.18 -36.72 -0.09
C ASP A 120 9.09 -37.57 0.62
N PRO A 121 8.12 -38.19 -0.09
CA PRO A 121 7.25 -39.15 0.56
C PRO A 121 8.04 -40.42 0.77
N ASP A 122 8.61 -40.58 1.96
CA ASP A 122 9.22 -41.83 2.42
C ASP A 122 8.30 -43.01 2.04
N GLU A 123 8.81 -43.85 1.13
CA GLU A 123 8.28 -45.16 0.80
C GLU A 123 8.34 -46.05 2.06
N ASP A 124 7.22 -46.28 2.74
CA ASP A 124 6.81 -47.56 3.34
C ASP A 124 5.62 -47.39 4.32
N ASP A 125 4.39 -47.69 3.86
CA ASP A 125 3.41 -48.38 4.71
C ASP A 125 2.47 -49.26 3.84
N PRO A 126 2.41 -50.58 4.09
CA PRO A 126 1.78 -51.56 3.20
C PRO A 126 0.25 -51.69 3.42
N GLU A 127 -0.44 -51.96 2.31
CA GLU A 127 -1.78 -52.57 2.19
C GLU A 127 -2.87 -52.15 3.21
N LEU A 128 -3.82 -51.33 2.76
CA LEU A 128 -5.23 -51.50 3.13
C LEU A 128 -6.10 -51.54 1.89
N ASP A 129 -6.36 -52.78 1.47
CA ASP A 129 -7.48 -53.23 0.65
C ASP A 129 -8.81 -52.64 1.17
N ASP A 130 -9.69 -52.35 0.21
CA ASP A 130 -11.15 -52.37 0.31
C ASP A 130 -11.84 -51.60 1.46
N LEU A 131 -12.37 -50.39 1.21
CA LEU A 131 -13.69 -49.97 1.71
C LEU A 131 -14.34 -48.87 0.82
N ASP A 132 -15.34 -49.31 0.05
CA ASP A 132 -16.59 -48.70 -0.46
C ASP A 132 -16.76 -47.18 -0.72
N SER A 133 -17.37 -46.85 -1.87
CA SER A 133 -17.48 -45.50 -2.46
C SER A 133 -18.69 -44.67 -1.98
N ASP A 134 -19.40 -45.05 -0.91
CA ASP A 134 -20.74 -44.50 -0.64
C ASP A 134 -20.89 -43.50 0.54
N GLU A 135 -19.83 -43.09 1.26
CA GLU A 135 -19.98 -42.15 2.40
C GLU A 135 -19.26 -40.79 2.26
N ARG A 136 -18.95 -40.34 1.03
CA ARG A 136 -18.47 -38.95 0.82
C ARG A 136 -19.60 -37.90 0.71
N SER A 137 -20.81 -38.28 1.12
CA SER A 137 -22.04 -37.48 1.03
C SER A 137 -22.47 -36.82 2.35
N GLU A 138 -21.56 -36.52 3.29
CA GLU A 138 -21.94 -35.79 4.53
C GLU A 138 -21.06 -34.60 4.93
N ARG A 139 -20.01 -34.24 4.17
CA ARG A 139 -19.11 -33.12 4.56
C ARG A 139 -19.43 -31.75 3.96
N THR A 140 -20.51 -31.61 3.19
CA THR A 140 -21.02 -30.31 2.70
C THR A 140 -22.19 -29.74 3.54
N ARG A 141 -22.36 -30.19 4.80
CA ARG A 141 -23.33 -29.64 5.75
C ARG A 141 -22.71 -29.21 7.08
N LEU A 142 -21.72 -28.31 7.05
CA LEU A 142 -21.39 -27.47 8.20
C LEU A 142 -21.07 -26.04 7.73
N ASN A 143 -21.87 -25.51 6.78
CA ASN A 143 -21.89 -24.11 6.37
C ASN A 143 -23.33 -23.58 6.49
N ALA A 144 -23.85 -23.54 7.71
CA ALA A 144 -24.97 -22.69 8.09
C ALA A 144 -25.23 -22.94 9.58
N GLU A 145 -25.16 -21.88 10.38
CA GLU A 145 -25.93 -21.60 11.60
C GLU A 145 -25.05 -20.97 12.68
N GLY A 146 -24.86 -19.65 12.58
CA GLY A 146 -24.13 -18.90 13.60
C GLY A 146 -24.15 -17.38 13.51
N TRP A 147 -25.11 -16.76 12.79
CA TRP A 147 -25.35 -15.32 12.91
C TRP A 147 -26.85 -15.05 12.83
N ARG A 148 -27.40 -14.44 13.89
CA ARG A 148 -28.74 -13.82 13.90
C ARG A 148 -28.58 -12.41 14.51
N PRO A 149 -29.35 -11.44 14.00
CA PRO A 149 -29.11 -9.99 14.09
C PRO A 149 -29.41 -9.37 15.47
#